data_AF-A0A2N1UL34-F1
#
_entry.id   AF-A0A2N1UL34-F1
#
_cell.length_a   1.000
_cell.length_b   1.000
_cell.length_c   1.000
_cell.angle_alpha   90.00
_cell.angle_beta   90.00
_cell.angle_gamma   90.00
#
_symmetry.space_group_name_H-M   'P 1'
#
loop_
_entity.id
_entity.type
_entity.pdbx_description
1 polymer ?
#
loop_
_entity_poly.entity_id
_entity_poly.type
_entity_poly.pdbx_seq_one_letter_code
_entity_poly.pdbx_strand_id
1 'polypeptide(L)'
;MEEIRELVRRYNLEEDSEHIIIRLPDKDGQARRCFLLKRNFLRIQFPDGHFFDFPLAEIIEAIVKYPELLLTESLSFVHKIPESSSITENSGNENNND
;
A
#
# COMPACT_ATOMS: atom_id res chain seq x y z
N MET A 1 17.44 5.24 3.78
CA MET A 1 16.93 6.59 4.08
C MET A 1 17.14 7.60 2.95
N GLU A 2 18.19 7.53 2.12
CA GLU A 2 18.32 8.46 0.97
C GLU A 2 17.18 8.29 -0.03
N GLU A 3 16.84 7.05 -0.39
CA GLU A 3 15.70 6.73 -1.26
C GLU A 3 14.38 7.32 -0.72
N ILE A 4 14.12 7.18 0.58
CA ILE A 4 12.96 7.78 1.24
C ILE A 4 12.96 9.31 1.11
N ARG A 5 14.11 9.97 1.31
CA ARG A 5 14.25 11.42 1.13
C ARG A 5 13.96 11.85 -0.30
N GLU A 6 14.40 11.05 -1.28
CA GLU A 6 14.10 11.30 -2.69
C GLU A 6 12.60 11.19 -2.96
N LEU A 7 11.92 10.16 -2.44
CA LEU A 7 10.48 9.98 -2.59
C LEU A 7 9.69 11.12 -1.92
N VAL A 8 10.08 11.53 -0.71
CA VAL A 8 9.47 12.67 0.00
C VAL A 8 9.54 13.93 -0.86
N ARG A 9 10.70 14.23 -1.48
CA ARG A 9 10.84 15.37 -2.38
C ARG A 9 10.05 15.20 -3.68
N ARG A 10 10.15 14.04 -4.31
CA ARG A 10 9.53 13.73 -5.61
C ARG A 10 8.00 13.85 -5.54
N TYR A 11 7.40 13.38 -4.46
CA TYR A 11 5.96 13.41 -4.24
C TYR A 11 5.48 14.57 -3.39
N ASN A 12 6.38 15.49 -3.01
CA ASN A 12 6.09 16.64 -2.17
C ASN A 12 5.33 16.23 -0.88
N LEU A 13 5.83 15.18 -0.23
CA LEU A 13 5.27 14.65 1.02
C LEU A 13 5.67 15.53 2.20
N GLU A 14 4.84 15.49 3.24
CA GLU A 14 5.17 16.10 4.53
C GLU A 14 5.93 15.10 5.41
N GLU A 15 6.70 15.61 6.37
CA GLU A 15 7.32 14.78 7.38
C GLU A 15 7.48 15.53 8.71
N ASP A 16 7.41 14.80 9.83
CA ASP A 16 7.76 15.29 11.16
C ASP A 16 8.96 14.51 11.73
N SER A 17 9.22 14.57 13.05
CA SER A 17 10.33 13.84 13.67
C SER A 17 10.23 12.32 13.51
N GLU A 18 9.03 11.77 13.45
CA GLU A 18 8.76 10.33 13.51
C GLU A 18 8.01 9.80 12.28
N HIS A 19 7.31 10.65 11.54
CA HIS A 19 6.38 10.24 10.49
C HIS A 19 6.69 10.88 9.14
N ILE A 20 6.34 10.14 8.08
CA ILE A 20 6.10 10.65 6.74
C ILE A 20 4.58 10.75 6.57
N ILE A 21 4.09 11.88 6.08
CA ILE A 21 2.68 12.21 6.01
C ILE A 21 2.32 12.33 4.53
N ILE A 22 1.45 11.42 4.09
CA ILE A 22 0.95 11.37 2.71
C ILE A 22 -0.47 11.92 2.69
N ARG A 23 -0.69 12.99 1.90
CA ARG A 23 -2.03 13.51 1.63
C ARG A 23 -2.68 12.67 0.54
N LEU A 24 -3.80 12.04 0.86
CA LEU A 24 -4.52 11.19 -0.08
C LEU A 24 -5.65 11.98 -0.76
N PRO A 25 -5.89 11.73 -2.05
CA PRO A 25 -7.05 12.28 -2.76
C PRO A 25 -8.36 11.82 -2.11
N ASP A 26 -9.32 12.69 -2.28
CA ASP A 26 -10.62 12.61 -1.66
C ASP A 26 -11.59 11.75 -2.45
N LYS A 27 -12.56 11.15 -1.77
CA LYS A 27 -13.78 10.63 -2.42
C LYS A 27 -15.00 11.52 -2.16
N ASP A 28 -15.02 12.37 -1.12
CA ASP A 28 -16.21 13.09 -0.63
C ASP A 28 -15.98 14.52 -0.08
N GLY A 29 -14.78 15.09 -0.19
CA GLY A 29 -14.45 16.45 0.26
C GLY A 29 -13.74 16.58 1.62
N GLN A 30 -13.40 15.47 2.30
CA GLN A 30 -12.44 15.48 3.40
C GLN A 30 -11.05 14.92 3.03
N ALA A 31 -10.04 15.78 3.06
CA ALA A 31 -8.64 15.42 2.88
C ALA A 31 -8.20 14.35 3.90
N ARG A 32 -7.89 13.15 3.42
CA ARG A 32 -7.37 12.05 4.24
C ARG A 32 -5.84 12.14 4.32
N ARG A 33 -5.28 11.86 5.50
CA ARG A 33 -3.83 11.80 5.73
C ARG A 33 -3.43 10.40 6.16
N CYS A 34 -2.39 9.85 5.55
CA CYS A 34 -1.74 8.63 5.98
C CYS A 34 -0.43 9.00 6.68
N PHE A 35 -0.22 8.43 7.87
CA PHE A 35 0.98 8.64 8.68
C PHE A 35 1.80 7.36 8.70
N LEU A 36 3.01 7.41 8.17
CA LEU A 36 3.93 6.29 8.12
C LEU A 36 5.11 6.52 9.06
N LEU A 37 5.36 5.59 9.97
CA LEU A 37 6.53 5.65 10.85
C LEU A 37 7.83 5.57 10.02
N LYS A 38 8.78 6.45 10.34
CA LYS A 38 10.13 6.46 9.78
C LYS A 38 10.92 5.25 10.27
N ARG A 39 10.77 4.14 9.57
CA ARG A 39 11.54 2.90 9.75
C ARG A 39 12.06 2.40 8.41
N ASN A 40 13.13 1.63 8.43
CA ASN A 40 13.65 1.04 7.19
C ASN A 40 12.65 0.04 6.58
N PHE A 41 11.97 -0.72 7.45
CA PHE A 41 10.99 -1.72 7.08
C PHE A 41 9.75 -1.62 7.98
N LEU A 42 8.59 -1.95 7.42
CA LEU A 42 7.35 -2.17 8.17
C LEU A 42 6.84 -3.58 7.89
N ARG A 43 6.40 -4.24 8.96
CA ARG A 43 5.76 -5.56 8.89
C ARG A 43 4.28 -5.37 8.61
N ILE A 44 3.77 -6.02 7.57
CA ILE A 44 2.36 -6.00 7.19
C ILE A 44 1.81 -7.41 7.37
N GLN A 45 0.67 -7.50 8.05
CA GLN A 45 -0.12 -8.72 8.15
C GLN A 45 -1.15 -8.74 7.01
N PHE A 46 -1.16 -9.82 6.23
CA PHE A 46 -2.15 -10.04 5.20
C PHE A 46 -3.39 -10.75 5.76
N PRO A 47 -4.55 -10.69 5.06
CA PRO A 47 -5.79 -11.32 5.51
C PRO A 47 -5.67 -12.84 5.74
N ASP A 48 -4.74 -13.51 5.06
CA ASP A 48 -4.42 -14.93 5.21
C ASP A 48 -3.64 -15.26 6.50
N GLY A 49 -3.28 -14.25 7.28
CA GLY A 49 -2.51 -14.38 8.52
C GLY A 49 -0.99 -14.40 8.33
N HIS A 50 -0.49 -14.32 7.09
CA HIS A 50 0.94 -14.22 6.82
C HIS A 50 1.46 -12.80 7.05
N PHE A 51 2.76 -12.73 7.40
CA PHE A 51 3.44 -11.47 7.65
C PHE A 51 4.59 -11.30 6.65
N PHE A 52 4.69 -10.10 6.07
CA PHE A 52 5.80 -9.74 5.20
C PHE A 52 6.38 -8.39 5.63
N ASP A 53 7.70 -8.30 5.57
CA ASP A 53 8.44 -7.08 5.86
C ASP A 53 8.72 -6.35 4.54
N PHE A 54 8.20 -5.14 4.38
CA PHE A 54 8.41 -4.33 3.18
C PHE A 54 9.30 -3.12 3.47
N PRO A 55 10.21 -2.75 2.55
CA PRO A 55 10.90 -1.48 2.61
C PRO A 55 9.90 -0.32 2.64
N LEU A 56 10.16 0.69 3.49
CA LEU A 56 9.28 1.86 3.57
C LEU A 56 9.14 2.58 2.22
N ALA A 57 10.16 2.51 1.36
CA ALA A 57 10.14 3.13 0.04
C ALA A 57 9.04 2.54 -0.84
N GLU A 58 8.91 1.22 -0.85
CA GLU A 58 7.89 0.50 -1.61
C GLU A 58 6.49 0.79 -1.07
N ILE A 59 6.35 0.90 0.26
CA ILE A 59 5.09 1.27 0.91
C ILE A 59 4.66 2.68 0.49
N ILE A 60 5.58 3.65 0.50
CA ILE A 60 5.30 5.03 0.05
C ILE A 60 4.86 5.03 -1.42
N GLU A 61 5.61 4.34 -2.28
CA GLU A 61 5.29 4.22 -3.72
C GLU A 61 3.91 3.61 -3.95
N ALA A 62 3.56 2.53 -3.23
CA ALA A 62 2.28 1.87 -3.32
C ALA A 62 1.12 2.79 -2.93
N ILE A 63 1.26 3.53 -1.83
CA ILE A 63 0.22 4.45 -1.33
C ILE A 63 0.05 5.65 -2.26
N VAL A 64 1.15 6.21 -2.78
CA VAL A 64 1.08 7.39 -3.66
C VAL A 64 0.54 7.04 -5.05
N LYS A 65 0.93 5.88 -5.60
CA LYS A 65 0.48 5.47 -6.95
C LYS A 65 -0.94 4.95 -6.99
N TYR A 66 -1.41 4.32 -5.92
CA TYR A 66 -2.73 3.67 -5.85
C TYR A 66 -3.49 4.08 -4.57
N PRO A 67 -3.76 5.38 -4.37
CA PRO A 67 -4.32 5.90 -3.12
C PRO A 67 -5.77 5.44 -2.82
N GLU A 68 -6.47 4.91 -3.82
CA GLU A 68 -7.81 4.37 -3.72
C GLU A 68 -7.87 2.89 -3.30
N LEU A 69 -6.76 2.17 -3.39
CA LEU A 69 -6.64 0.75 -3.06
C LEU A 69 -6.22 0.53 -1.61
N LEU A 70 -6.48 -0.67 -1.08
CA LEU A 70 -5.90 -1.09 0.18
C LEU A 70 -4.39 -1.26 0.03
N LEU A 71 -3.62 -1.02 1.11
CA LEU A 71 -2.16 -1.15 1.08
C LEU A 71 -1.70 -2.54 0.63
N THR A 72 -2.38 -3.60 1.06
CA THR A 72 -2.08 -4.98 0.67
C THR A 72 -2.28 -5.21 -0.84
N GLU A 73 -3.28 -4.56 -1.43
CA GLU A 73 -3.54 -4.64 -2.88
C GLU A 73 -2.52 -3.81 -3.65
N SER A 74 -2.26 -2.57 -3.24
CA SER A 74 -1.31 -1.68 -3.93
C SER A 74 0.12 -2.21 -3.91
N LEU A 75 0.54 -2.88 -2.83
CA LEU A 75 1.84 -3.53 -2.74
C LEU A 75 2.04 -4.65 -3.76
N SER A 76 0.99 -5.35 -4.20
CA SER A 76 1.09 -6.37 -5.25
C SER A 76 1.47 -5.80 -6.62
N PHE A 77 1.22 -4.50 -6.86
CA PHE A 77 1.58 -3.82 -8.10
C PHE A 77 3.00 -3.24 -8.06
N VAL A 78 3.51 -2.91 -6.88
CA VAL A 78 4.83 -2.30 -6.69
C VAL A 78 5.90 -3.35 -6.37
N HIS A 79 5.51 -4.42 -5.69
CA HIS A 79 6.37 -5.52 -5.30
C HIS A 79 5.91 -6.80 -6.00
N LYS A 80 6.84 -7.60 -6.53
CA LYS A 80 6.54 -8.98 -6.95
C LYS A 80 6.31 -9.83 -5.70
N ILE A 81 5.13 -9.69 -5.09
CA ILE A 81 4.70 -10.62 -4.05
C ILE A 81 4.65 -12.01 -4.71
N PRO A 82 5.32 -13.04 -4.14
CA PRO A 82 5.23 -14.40 -4.67
C PRO A 82 3.76 -14.80 -4.82
N GLU A 83 3.42 -15.53 -5.89
CA GLU A 83 2.03 -15.88 -6.29
C GLU A 83 1.24 -16.75 -5.27
N SER A 84 1.66 -16.83 -4.01
CA SER A 84 0.88 -17.50 -2.96
C SER A 84 -0.35 -16.71 -2.50
N SER A 85 -0.57 -15.49 -2.99
CA SER A 85 -1.72 -14.65 -2.62
C SER A 85 -2.52 -14.14 -3.81
N SER A 86 -2.50 -14.87 -4.93
CA SER A 86 -3.51 -14.70 -5.98
C SER A 86 -4.86 -15.17 -5.44
N ILE A 87 -5.62 -14.30 -4.78
CA ILE A 87 -7.07 -14.51 -4.67
C ILE A 87 -7.64 -14.34 -6.08
N THR A 88 -7.54 -15.39 -6.87
CA THR A 88 -8.43 -15.59 -8.00
C THR A 88 -9.70 -16.22 -7.45
N GLU A 89 -10.57 -15.41 -6.85
CA GLU A 89 -11.99 -15.75 -6.82
C GLU A 89 -12.68 -14.99 -7.96
N ASN A 90 -12.40 -15.45 -9.17
CA ASN A 90 -13.31 -15.31 -10.29
C ASN A 90 -13.74 -16.73 -10.66
N SER A 91 -14.88 -17.18 -10.11
CA SER A 91 -15.74 -18.14 -10.79
C SER A 91 -17.16 -17.60 -10.70
N GLY A 92 -17.54 -16.85 -11.75
CA GLY A 92 -18.92 -16.53 -12.02
C GLY A 92 -19.65 -17.78 -12.54
N ASN A 93 -20.91 -17.91 -12.13
CA ASN A 93 -22.04 -18.57 -12.78
C ASN A 93 -21.78 -19.81 -13.65
N GLU A 94 -22.27 -20.96 -13.18
CA GLU A 94 -23.04 -21.88 -14.03
C GLU A 94 -24.36 -22.24 -13.34
N ASN A 95 -25.47 -21.80 -13.95
CA ASN A 95 -26.76 -22.46 -13.84
C ASN A 95 -26.60 -23.92 -14.29
N ASN A 96 -27.23 -24.88 -13.60
CA ASN A 96 -27.94 -26.01 -14.22
C ASN A 96 -28.80 -26.77 -13.19
N ASN A 97 -30.10 -26.79 -13.48
CA ASN A 97 -31.20 -27.70 -13.13
C ASN A 97 -30.95 -28.88 -12.17
N ASP A 98 -31.83 -29.00 -11.16
CA ASP A 98 -32.77 -30.12 -11.01
C ASP A 98 -34.06 -29.66 -10.29
#